data_AF-A0A968LQS9-F1
#
_entry.id   AF-A0A968LQS9-F1
#
_cell.length_a   1.000
_cell.length_b   1.000
_cell.length_c   1.000
_cell.angle_alpha   90.00
_cell.angle_beta   90.00
_cell.angle_gamma   90.00
#
_symmetry.space_group_name_H-M   'P 1'
#
loop_
_entity.id
_entity.type
_entity.pdbx_description
1 polymer ?
#
loop_
_entity_poly.entity_id
_entity_poly.type
_entity_poly.pdbx_seq_one_letter_code
_entity_poly.pdbx_strand_id
1 'polypeptide(L)'
;MPNQARFRLCPICARAVPLDSTELFCINDGARMLEECPRCHAGIHSPYTRHCSSCGLDFHAASSFSRGASTNEVRHATLPDQIPPNRPPPTSSTSSHSVPRSSRNTVSRRWLLLALVAIVAPLGWVMTHREATRGVYVGRIPNSRAFVAIATQQGRALAYVCDGERVAEWFRGDLIDGQTLTLRSKTGATLSANLETNAVSGALRLPSGDYAFAALPSPDGAGLYRAEGANKAVGGWIVLPNGEERAVITTPGGAQPAPKLEAAERSAAIARFGMSEIQPVNPHRANSFEF
;
A
#
# COMPACT_ATOMS: atom_id res chain seq x y z
N MET A 1 16.55 -41.62 -11.71
CA MET A 1 16.47 -40.58 -10.66
C MET A 1 15.17 -39.82 -10.89
N PRO A 2 14.26 -39.69 -9.91
CA PRO A 2 12.98 -39.01 -10.15
C PRO A 2 13.23 -37.55 -10.51
N ASN A 3 12.59 -37.10 -11.59
CA ASN A 3 12.63 -35.72 -12.07
C ASN A 3 12.09 -34.81 -10.96
N GLN A 4 12.94 -34.00 -10.32
CA GLN A 4 12.49 -33.08 -9.30
C GLN A 4 11.60 -32.04 -9.95
N ALA A 5 10.33 -31.98 -9.53
CA ALA A 5 9.39 -30.98 -10.01
C ALA A 5 9.98 -29.57 -9.81
N ARG A 6 9.99 -28.79 -10.89
CA ARG A 6 10.39 -27.38 -10.89
C ARG A 6 9.16 -26.51 -11.10
N PHE A 7 9.21 -25.32 -10.54
CA PHE A 7 8.11 -24.37 -10.57
C PHE A 7 8.58 -23.02 -11.07
N ARG A 8 7.66 -22.27 -11.68
CA ARG A 8 7.76 -20.81 -11.72
C ARG A 8 7.06 -20.23 -10.52
N LEU A 9 7.58 -19.15 -9.96
CA LEU A 9 7.01 -18.46 -8.81
C LEU A 9 6.76 -16.99 -9.15
N CYS A 10 5.57 -16.49 -8.89
CA CYS A 10 5.32 -15.07 -8.94
C CYS A 10 6.04 -14.38 -7.76
N PRO A 11 6.90 -13.39 -8.01
CA PRO A 11 7.60 -12.70 -6.93
C PRO A 11 6.71 -11.67 -6.21
N ILE A 12 5.45 -11.51 -6.58
CA ILE A 12 4.51 -10.59 -5.92
C ILE A 12 3.51 -11.38 -5.07
N CYS A 13 2.58 -12.13 -5.68
CA CYS A 13 1.57 -12.88 -4.92
C CYS A 13 1.99 -14.31 -4.51
N ALA A 14 3.22 -14.73 -4.77
CA ALA A 14 3.74 -16.08 -4.49
C ALA A 14 2.96 -17.24 -5.16
N ARG A 15 2.09 -16.96 -6.14
CA ARG A 15 1.49 -18.01 -6.99
C ARG A 15 2.59 -18.82 -7.66
N ALA A 16 2.50 -20.13 -7.60
CA ALA A 16 3.40 -21.03 -8.30
C ALA A 16 2.68 -21.81 -9.40
N VAL A 17 3.40 -22.09 -10.49
CA VAL A 17 2.95 -22.97 -11.57
C VAL A 17 4.07 -23.94 -11.92
N PRO A 18 3.76 -25.16 -12.41
CA PRO A 18 4.78 -26.05 -12.95
C PRO A 18 5.63 -25.38 -14.05
N LEU A 19 6.93 -25.69 -14.12
CA LEU A 19 7.86 -25.10 -15.10
C LEU A 19 7.55 -25.51 -16.56
N ASP A 20 6.81 -26.59 -16.76
CA ASP A 20 6.30 -27.02 -18.08
C ASP A 20 5.02 -26.29 -18.51
N SER A 21 4.40 -25.50 -17.61
CA SER A 21 3.28 -24.62 -17.97
C SER A 21 3.74 -23.54 -18.96
N THR A 22 2.81 -23.04 -19.78
CA THR A 22 3.03 -21.89 -20.66
C THR A 22 2.80 -20.54 -19.97
N GLU A 23 2.40 -20.55 -18.69
CA GLU A 23 2.19 -19.36 -17.87
C GLU A 23 3.53 -18.67 -17.51
N LEU A 24 3.94 -17.69 -18.33
CA LEU A 24 5.12 -16.85 -18.09
C LEU A 24 4.83 -15.64 -17.20
N PHE A 25 3.56 -15.24 -17.13
CA PHE A 25 3.08 -14.09 -16.35
C PHE A 25 2.01 -14.57 -15.36
N CYS A 26 2.04 -13.99 -14.17
CA CYS A 26 1.07 -14.29 -13.13
C CYS A 26 -0.30 -13.68 -13.46
N ILE A 27 -1.35 -14.48 -13.46
CA ILE A 27 -2.72 -13.99 -13.71
C ILE A 27 -3.27 -13.11 -12.59
N ASN A 28 -2.71 -13.18 -11.37
CA ASN A 28 -3.23 -12.43 -10.22
C ASN A 28 -2.73 -10.98 -10.21
N ASP A 29 -1.51 -10.73 -10.71
CA ASP A 29 -0.82 -9.43 -10.56
C ASP A 29 -0.08 -8.97 -11.84
N GLY A 30 -0.02 -9.79 -12.88
CA GLY A 30 0.63 -9.48 -14.16
C GLY A 30 2.17 -9.57 -14.13
N ALA A 31 2.80 -9.90 -12.99
CA ALA A 31 4.25 -9.97 -12.90
C ALA A 31 4.80 -11.17 -13.67
N ARG A 32 5.98 -11.00 -14.28
CA ARG A 32 6.72 -12.12 -14.88
C ARG A 32 7.15 -13.10 -13.79
N MET A 33 6.88 -14.37 -13.99
CA MET A 33 7.20 -15.40 -13.00
C MET A 33 8.69 -15.73 -13.03
N LEU A 34 9.29 -15.95 -11.85
CA LEU A 34 10.66 -16.39 -11.68
C LEU A 34 10.77 -17.89 -11.98
N GLU A 35 11.68 -18.29 -12.85
CA GLU A 35 11.99 -19.72 -13.13
C GLU A 35 13.15 -20.25 -12.27
N GLU A 36 13.93 -19.32 -11.72
CA GLU A 36 15.12 -19.53 -10.91
C GLU A 36 15.35 -18.31 -10.02
N CYS A 37 16.25 -18.45 -9.05
CA CYS A 37 16.61 -17.36 -8.17
C CYS A 37 17.36 -16.26 -8.92
N PRO A 38 16.92 -14.98 -8.88
CA PRO A 38 17.58 -13.90 -9.60
C PRO A 38 18.96 -13.53 -9.03
N ARG A 39 19.33 -14.06 -7.85
CA ARG A 39 20.65 -13.82 -7.24
C ARG A 39 21.67 -14.91 -7.51
N CYS A 40 21.26 -16.18 -7.45
CA CYS A 40 22.17 -17.32 -7.52
C CYS A 40 21.81 -18.33 -8.60
N HIS A 41 20.76 -18.09 -9.38
CA HIS A 41 20.27 -18.93 -10.48
C HIS A 41 19.88 -20.36 -10.08
N ALA A 42 19.74 -20.63 -8.77
CA ALA A 42 19.22 -21.91 -8.31
C ALA A 42 17.76 -22.10 -8.74
N GLY A 43 17.42 -23.32 -9.20
CA GLY A 43 16.07 -23.69 -9.57
C GLY A 43 15.09 -23.64 -8.39
N ILE A 44 13.82 -23.34 -8.70
CA ILE A 44 12.73 -23.33 -7.70
C ILE A 44 12.07 -24.71 -7.67
N HIS A 45 12.24 -25.44 -6.56
CA HIS A 45 11.80 -26.83 -6.41
C HIS A 45 10.58 -27.02 -5.50
N SER A 46 10.02 -25.93 -4.96
CA SER A 46 8.82 -25.97 -4.12
C SER A 46 7.85 -24.87 -4.52
N PRO A 47 6.54 -25.18 -4.67
CA PRO A 47 5.53 -24.19 -5.03
C PRO A 47 5.21 -23.22 -3.88
N TYR A 48 5.69 -23.49 -2.67
CA TYR A 48 5.44 -22.67 -1.48
C TYR A 48 6.69 -21.92 -1.01
N THR A 49 7.81 -22.01 -1.75
CA THR A 49 9.05 -21.39 -1.31
C THR A 49 8.95 -19.86 -1.37
N ARG A 50 9.35 -19.19 -0.30
CA ARG A 50 9.44 -17.71 -0.21
C ARG A 50 10.87 -17.21 -0.33
N HIS A 51 11.80 -18.06 0.07
CA HIS A 51 13.23 -17.80 0.03
C HIS A 51 13.91 -18.79 -0.90
N CYS A 52 15.05 -18.38 -1.48
CA CYS A 52 15.91 -19.31 -2.18
C CYS A 52 16.58 -20.27 -1.18
N SER A 53 16.43 -21.57 -1.38
CA SER A 53 17.08 -22.59 -0.55
C SER A 53 18.60 -22.60 -0.64
N SER A 54 19.18 -22.00 -1.68
CA SER A 54 20.64 -21.92 -1.88
C SER A 54 21.25 -20.67 -1.24
N CYS A 55 20.68 -19.48 -1.51
CA CYS A 55 21.29 -18.20 -1.09
C CYS A 55 20.46 -17.38 -0.10
N GLY A 56 19.28 -17.86 0.31
CA GLY A 56 18.41 -17.19 1.28
C GLY A 56 17.69 -15.94 0.77
N LEU A 57 17.82 -15.58 -0.52
CA LEU A 57 17.12 -14.42 -1.08
C LEU A 57 15.60 -14.57 -0.92
N ASP A 58 14.95 -13.56 -0.33
CA ASP A 58 13.49 -13.40 -0.37
C ASP A 58 13.05 -13.01 -1.79
N PHE A 59 12.23 -13.87 -2.40
CA PHE A 59 11.73 -13.64 -3.75
C PHE A 59 10.78 -12.45 -3.86
N HIS A 60 10.10 -12.07 -2.78
CA HIS A 60 9.24 -10.89 -2.75
C HIS A 60 10.07 -9.59 -2.77
N ALA A 61 11.12 -9.54 -1.95
CA ALA A 61 12.04 -8.40 -1.93
C ALA A 61 12.76 -8.20 -3.28
N ALA A 62 13.04 -9.30 -4.01
CA ALA A 62 13.71 -9.26 -5.31
C ALA A 62 12.88 -8.62 -6.43
N SER A 63 11.53 -8.61 -6.32
CA SER A 63 10.63 -7.99 -7.31
C SER A 63 10.87 -6.48 -7.50
N SER A 64 11.37 -5.82 -6.44
CA SER A 64 11.74 -4.40 -6.41
C SER A 64 12.89 -4.08 -7.37
N PHE A 65 13.81 -5.04 -7.57
CA PHE A 65 15.06 -4.83 -8.32
C PHE A 65 14.85 -4.91 -9.84
N SER A 66 13.94 -5.78 -10.28
CA SER A 66 13.63 -5.98 -11.71
C SER A 66 12.90 -4.82 -12.38
N ARG A 67 12.33 -3.87 -11.62
CA ARG A 67 11.71 -2.65 -12.17
C ARG A 67 12.72 -1.55 -12.53
N GLY A 68 13.96 -1.64 -12.06
CA GLY A 68 15.03 -0.67 -12.35
C GLY A 68 15.85 -0.95 -13.62
N ALA A 69 15.65 -2.10 -14.29
CA ALA A 69 16.51 -2.56 -15.39
C ALA A 69 15.91 -2.38 -16.80
N SER A 70 14.88 -1.53 -16.96
CA SER A 70 14.27 -1.22 -18.26
C SER A 70 14.28 0.28 -18.56
N THR A 71 15.43 0.94 -18.43
CA THR A 71 15.69 2.15 -19.20
C THR A 71 16.26 1.73 -20.55
N ASN A 72 15.38 1.54 -21.52
CA ASN A 72 15.76 1.47 -22.92
C ASN A 72 16.12 2.90 -23.36
N GLU A 73 17.33 3.33 -22.96
CA GLU A 73 17.94 4.56 -23.41
C GLU A 73 18.43 4.31 -24.85
N VAL A 74 17.55 4.63 -25.81
CA VAL A 74 17.88 4.69 -27.22
C VAL A 74 18.96 5.76 -27.37
N ARG A 75 20.22 5.31 -27.47
CA ARG A 75 21.36 6.14 -27.85
C ARG A 75 21.09 6.73 -29.23
N HIS A 76 20.60 7.97 -29.28
CA HIS A 76 20.88 8.86 -30.40
C HIS A 76 22.26 9.45 -30.15
N ALA A 77 23.23 9.00 -30.94
CA ALA A 77 24.56 9.57 -31.00
C ALA A 77 24.45 10.99 -31.58
N THR A 78 24.75 11.99 -30.77
CA THR A 78 25.09 13.33 -31.25
C THR A 78 26.43 13.71 -30.64
N LEU A 79 27.44 13.83 -31.50
CA LEU A 79 28.72 14.48 -31.23
C LEU A 79 28.49 15.86 -30.59
N PRO A 80 29.42 16.30 -29.72
CA PRO A 80 29.92 17.64 -29.92
C PRO A 80 31.45 17.71 -30.00
N ASP A 81 31.82 18.65 -30.87
CA ASP A 81 33.12 19.04 -31.36
C ASP A 81 34.00 19.66 -30.27
N GLN A 82 35.30 19.64 -30.56
CA GLN A 82 36.40 19.99 -29.69
C GLN A 82 36.56 21.52 -29.51
N ILE A 83 36.83 21.88 -28.26
CA ILE A 83 37.72 22.93 -27.71
C ILE A 83 38.44 23.85 -28.73
N PRO A 84 38.51 25.16 -28.43
CA PRO A 84 39.79 25.88 -28.54
C PRO A 84 40.21 26.60 -27.23
N PRO A 85 41.52 26.70 -26.91
CA PRO A 85 42.01 27.46 -25.76
C PRO A 85 42.66 28.82 -26.11
N ASN A 86 42.52 29.76 -25.17
CA ASN A 86 43.42 30.85 -24.76
C ASN A 86 43.78 32.02 -25.72
N ARG A 87 43.50 33.27 -25.26
CA ARG A 87 44.53 34.31 -24.90
C ARG A 87 43.94 35.61 -24.29
N PRO A 88 44.76 36.52 -23.69
CA PRO A 88 44.50 37.19 -22.41
C PRO A 88 44.21 38.72 -22.57
N PRO A 89 44.06 39.52 -21.49
CA PRO A 89 43.60 40.90 -21.58
C PRO A 89 44.76 41.92 -21.71
N PRO A 90 44.47 43.13 -22.19
CA PRO A 90 45.28 44.31 -21.88
C PRO A 90 44.53 45.38 -21.06
N THR A 91 45.36 46.20 -20.44
CA THR A 91 45.16 47.19 -19.39
C THR A 91 44.66 48.57 -19.85
N SER A 92 43.91 49.24 -18.95
CA SER A 92 43.78 50.69 -18.64
C SER A 92 44.07 51.80 -19.67
N SER A 93 43.12 52.74 -19.82
CA SER A 93 43.31 54.19 -19.56
C SER A 93 42.05 55.05 -19.79
N THR A 94 41.61 55.73 -18.72
CA THR A 94 41.25 57.17 -18.55
C THR A 94 40.38 57.98 -19.55
N SER A 95 39.56 58.86 -18.94
CA SER A 95 38.91 60.11 -19.41
C SER A 95 37.58 59.96 -20.17
N SER A 96 36.57 60.85 -20.09
CA SER A 96 36.14 61.92 -19.19
C SER A 96 34.85 62.50 -19.81
N HIS A 97 33.97 63.09 -18.98
CA HIS A 97 32.81 63.93 -19.40
C HIS A 97 31.63 63.16 -20.02
N SER A 98 30.35 63.48 -19.83
CA SER A 98 29.65 64.63 -19.23
C SER A 98 28.17 64.25 -19.08
N VAL A 99 27.51 64.82 -18.06
CA VAL A 99 26.06 64.74 -17.79
C VAL A 99 25.25 65.46 -18.87
N PRO A 100 24.07 64.93 -19.29
CA PRO A 100 22.80 65.62 -19.03
C PRO A 100 21.70 64.63 -18.57
N ARG A 101 20.91 64.92 -17.54
CA ARG A 101 19.74 65.81 -17.47
C ARG A 101 18.48 65.24 -18.15
N SER A 102 17.58 64.74 -17.29
CA SER A 102 16.12 64.90 -17.30
C SER A 102 15.39 64.86 -18.65
N SER A 103 14.61 63.79 -18.85
CA SER A 103 13.38 63.85 -19.64
C SER A 103 12.27 63.11 -18.91
N ARG A 104 11.38 63.89 -18.30
CA ARG A 104 10.01 63.49 -17.98
C ARG A 104 9.24 63.46 -19.30
N ASN A 105 8.35 62.50 -19.47
CA ASN A 105 7.05 62.67 -20.15
C ASN A 105 6.20 61.41 -19.85
N THR A 106 5.27 61.43 -18.90
CA THR A 106 3.83 61.74 -19.04
C THR A 106 3.08 61.02 -20.17
N VAL A 107 2.19 60.11 -19.72
CA VAL A 107 0.80 59.89 -20.15
C VAL A 107 0.57 59.40 -21.58
N SER A 108 0.05 58.17 -21.71
CA SER A 108 -1.27 57.99 -22.33
C SER A 108 -1.96 56.72 -21.84
N ARG A 109 -3.19 56.93 -21.37
CA ARG A 109 -4.15 55.93 -20.91
C ARG A 109 -4.89 55.36 -22.14
N ARG A 110 -5.35 54.11 -21.97
CA ARG A 110 -6.49 53.46 -22.66
C ARG A 110 -6.24 52.93 -24.07
N TRP A 111 -5.91 51.64 -24.14
CA TRP A 111 -6.67 50.69 -24.95
C TRP A 111 -6.90 49.42 -24.12
N LEU A 112 -8.17 49.14 -23.86
CA LEU A 112 -8.68 47.99 -23.13
C LEU A 112 -9.31 47.10 -24.21
N LEU A 113 -8.67 45.97 -24.54
CA LEU A 113 -9.35 44.84 -25.17
C LEU A 113 -8.83 43.54 -24.56
N LEU A 114 -9.80 42.67 -24.34
CA LEU A 114 -9.80 41.49 -23.48
C LEU A 114 -9.10 40.28 -24.09
N ALA A 115 -8.44 39.54 -23.19
CA ALA A 115 -8.44 38.09 -23.04
C ALA A 115 -7.99 37.20 -24.23
N LEU A 116 -6.90 36.45 -24.00
CA LEU A 116 -6.95 34.99 -24.10
C LEU A 116 -5.88 34.33 -23.21
N VAL A 117 -6.38 33.39 -22.44
CA VAL A 117 -5.77 32.49 -21.45
C VAL A 117 -4.52 31.78 -21.97
N ALA A 118 -3.44 31.84 -21.19
CA ALA A 118 -2.48 30.73 -21.09
C ALA A 118 -2.09 30.60 -19.62
N ILE A 119 -3.00 30.00 -18.84
CA ILE A 119 -2.68 29.42 -17.54
C ILE A 119 -1.63 28.34 -17.81
N VAL A 120 -0.37 28.64 -17.54
CA VAL A 120 0.67 27.62 -17.42
C VAL A 120 0.45 26.94 -16.06
N ALA A 121 -0.57 26.09 -16.00
CA ALA A 121 -0.65 25.11 -14.92
C ALA A 121 0.45 24.08 -15.18
N PRO A 122 1.36 23.82 -14.23
CA PRO A 122 2.18 22.62 -14.32
C PRO A 122 1.24 21.41 -14.12
N LEU A 123 0.69 20.91 -15.23
CA LEU A 123 -0.15 19.70 -15.34
C LEU A 123 0.63 18.38 -15.06
N GLY A 124 1.71 18.44 -14.29
CA GLY A 124 2.61 17.30 -14.04
C GLY A 124 2.55 16.71 -12.63
N TRP A 125 1.77 17.29 -11.71
CA TRP A 125 1.77 16.93 -10.29
C TRP A 125 0.43 16.37 -9.82
N VAL A 126 -0.32 15.73 -10.69
CA VAL A 126 -1.43 14.88 -10.28
C VAL A 126 -1.20 13.57 -11.01
N MET A 127 -1.23 12.45 -10.28
CA MET A 127 -1.26 11.06 -10.78
C MET A 127 -0.05 10.16 -10.44
N THR A 128 0.57 10.28 -9.27
CA THR A 128 1.44 9.20 -8.74
C THR A 128 1.03 8.63 -7.38
N HIS A 129 -0.08 9.05 -6.78
CA HIS A 129 -0.51 8.55 -5.44
C HIS A 129 -1.56 7.42 -5.43
N ARG A 130 -1.98 6.89 -6.58
CA ARG A 130 -3.10 5.92 -6.60
C ARG A 130 -2.77 4.55 -5.98
N GLU A 131 -1.50 4.17 -5.89
CA GLU A 131 -1.11 2.83 -5.42
C GLU A 131 -0.95 2.74 -3.89
N ALA A 132 -0.63 3.86 -3.21
CA ALA A 132 -0.47 3.91 -1.75
C ALA A 132 -1.80 3.85 -0.95
N THR A 133 -2.95 3.90 -1.63
CA THR A 133 -4.28 3.97 -0.97
C THR A 133 -4.95 2.61 -0.77
N ARG A 134 -4.25 1.51 -1.06
CA ARG A 134 -4.75 0.15 -0.89
C ARG A 134 -3.79 -0.66 -0.03
N GLY A 135 -4.31 -1.28 1.01
CA GLY A 135 -3.50 -2.14 1.87
C GLY A 135 -4.30 -2.68 3.05
N VAL A 136 -3.71 -3.64 3.74
CA VAL A 136 -4.14 -4.10 5.06
C VAL A 136 -3.00 -3.88 6.03
N TYR A 137 -3.32 -3.25 7.16
CA TYR A 137 -2.37 -2.91 8.22
C TYR A 137 -2.86 -3.53 9.51
N VAL A 138 -1.98 -4.14 10.29
CA VAL A 138 -2.32 -4.78 11.57
C VAL A 138 -1.36 -4.35 12.66
N GLY A 139 -1.85 -4.26 13.90
CA GLY A 139 -1.04 -3.83 15.03
C GLY A 139 -1.66 -4.14 16.38
N ARG A 140 -0.83 -4.04 17.42
CA ARG A 140 -1.29 -4.07 18.81
C ARG A 140 -1.65 -2.67 19.26
N ILE A 141 -2.67 -2.57 20.10
CA ILE A 141 -2.95 -1.35 20.85
C ILE A 141 -2.21 -1.45 22.19
N PRO A 142 -1.19 -0.61 22.44
CA PRO A 142 -0.42 -0.63 23.68
C PRO A 142 -1.30 -0.51 24.92
N ASN A 143 -0.85 -1.10 26.03
CA ASN A 143 -1.57 -1.10 27.32
C ASN A 143 -2.99 -1.69 27.23
N SER A 144 -3.23 -2.58 26.26
CA SER A 144 -4.49 -3.29 26.10
C SER A 144 -4.24 -4.71 25.57
N ARG A 145 -5.28 -5.55 25.60
CA ARG A 145 -5.27 -6.87 24.93
C ARG A 145 -5.70 -6.79 23.46
N ALA A 146 -6.08 -5.59 22.99
CA ALA A 146 -6.72 -5.38 21.71
C ALA A 146 -5.72 -5.25 20.57
N PHE A 147 -6.09 -5.82 19.43
CA PHE A 147 -5.45 -5.59 18.14
C PHE A 147 -6.32 -4.66 17.30
N VAL A 148 -5.67 -3.98 16.37
CA VAL A 148 -6.32 -3.17 15.34
C VAL A 148 -5.91 -3.70 13.98
N ALA A 149 -6.88 -3.78 13.07
CA ALA A 149 -6.64 -4.02 11.66
C ALA A 149 -7.34 -2.93 10.83
N ILE A 150 -6.65 -2.40 9.82
CA ILE A 150 -7.14 -1.34 8.95
C ILE A 150 -6.94 -1.79 7.52
N ALA A 151 -8.03 -1.87 6.76
CA ALA A 151 -8.01 -2.08 5.32
C ALA A 151 -8.34 -0.75 4.64
N THR A 152 -7.58 -0.37 3.62
CA THR A 152 -7.82 0.83 2.81
C THR A 152 -8.10 0.44 1.37
N GLN A 153 -9.02 1.15 0.74
CA GLN A 153 -9.37 0.98 -0.66
C GLN A 153 -9.88 2.29 -1.26
N GLN A 154 -9.09 2.91 -2.14
CA GLN A 154 -9.52 4.02 -3.02
C GLN A 154 -10.44 5.04 -2.36
N GLY A 155 -9.93 5.74 -1.34
CA GLY A 155 -10.67 6.79 -0.65
C GLY A 155 -11.61 6.30 0.46
N ARG A 156 -11.72 4.99 0.68
CA ARG A 156 -12.48 4.37 1.78
C ARG A 156 -11.56 3.57 2.69
N ALA A 157 -11.98 3.40 3.93
CA ALA A 157 -11.32 2.51 4.86
C ALA A 157 -12.31 1.76 5.77
N LEU A 158 -11.92 0.54 6.11
CA LEU A 158 -12.56 -0.32 7.09
C LEU A 158 -11.53 -0.57 8.19
N ALA A 159 -11.92 -0.43 9.45
CA ALA A 159 -11.09 -0.90 10.55
C ALA A 159 -11.87 -1.84 11.46
N TYR A 160 -11.13 -2.72 12.12
CA TYR A 160 -11.65 -3.61 13.14
C TYR A 160 -10.73 -3.57 14.35
N VAL A 161 -11.32 -3.42 15.54
CA VAL A 161 -10.61 -3.48 16.82
C VAL A 161 -11.19 -4.60 17.65
N CYS A 162 -10.32 -5.52 18.10
CA CYS A 162 -10.75 -6.73 18.80
C CYS A 162 -9.77 -7.15 19.89
N ASP A 163 -10.30 -7.51 21.06
CA ASP A 163 -9.53 -8.02 22.21
C ASP A 163 -9.60 -9.55 22.37
N GLY A 164 -10.27 -10.24 21.46
CA GLY A 164 -10.45 -11.70 21.51
C GLY A 164 -11.47 -12.16 22.55
N GLU A 165 -12.19 -11.25 23.21
CA GLU A 165 -13.18 -11.59 24.23
C GLU A 165 -14.51 -10.87 24.03
N ARG A 166 -14.53 -9.54 24.20
CA ARG A 166 -15.76 -8.73 24.23
C ARG A 166 -15.71 -7.50 23.35
N VAL A 167 -14.53 -6.94 23.11
CA VAL A 167 -14.36 -5.80 22.21
C VAL A 167 -14.34 -6.34 20.78
N ALA A 168 -15.25 -5.85 19.95
CA ALA A 168 -15.39 -6.25 18.55
C ALA A 168 -16.01 -5.10 17.73
N GLU A 169 -15.25 -4.04 17.56
CA GLU A 169 -15.73 -2.80 16.96
C GLU A 169 -15.31 -2.67 15.50
N TRP A 170 -16.30 -2.50 14.63
CA TRP A 170 -16.11 -2.26 13.20
C TRP A 170 -16.29 -0.78 12.89
N PHE A 171 -15.29 -0.17 12.26
CA PHE A 171 -15.27 1.24 11.90
C PHE A 171 -15.28 1.38 10.38
N ARG A 172 -15.98 2.41 9.88
CA ARG A 172 -15.97 2.79 8.46
C ARG A 172 -15.83 4.30 8.32
N GLY A 173 -15.27 4.71 7.19
CA GLY A 173 -15.16 6.10 6.81
C GLY A 173 -14.19 6.28 5.66
N ASP A 174 -13.69 7.50 5.53
CA ASP A 174 -12.96 7.93 4.35
C ASP A 174 -11.45 7.95 4.58
N LEU A 175 -10.72 7.70 3.50
CA LEU A 175 -9.29 7.98 3.34
C LEU A 175 -9.15 9.24 2.49
N ILE A 176 -8.99 10.37 3.16
CA ILE A 176 -8.93 11.71 2.56
C ILE A 176 -7.51 11.97 2.06
N ASP A 177 -7.40 12.45 0.82
CA ASP A 177 -6.13 12.75 0.14
C ASP A 177 -5.12 11.60 0.10
N GLY A 178 -5.60 10.36 0.30
CA GLY A 178 -4.77 9.17 0.37
C GLY A 178 -3.95 9.03 1.65
N GLN A 179 -4.17 9.88 2.66
CA GLN A 179 -3.37 9.92 3.88
C GLN A 179 -4.21 9.92 5.16
N THR A 180 -5.27 10.73 5.23
CA THR A 180 -5.97 10.93 6.50
C THR A 180 -7.17 10.00 6.63
N LEU A 181 -7.22 9.22 7.70
CA LEU A 181 -8.33 8.32 8.05
C LEU A 181 -9.23 8.96 9.11
N THR A 182 -10.53 8.99 8.84
CA THR A 182 -11.55 9.38 9.84
C THR A 182 -12.68 8.37 9.84
N LEU A 183 -12.66 7.45 10.80
CA LEU A 183 -13.56 6.29 10.85
C LEU A 183 -14.43 6.32 12.09
N ARG A 184 -15.67 5.82 11.95
CA ARG A 184 -16.64 5.70 13.04
C ARG A 184 -17.24 4.32 13.07
N SER A 185 -17.49 3.81 14.27
CA SER A 185 -18.25 2.58 14.47
C SER A 185 -19.75 2.87 14.59
N LYS A 186 -20.57 1.82 14.49
CA LYS A 186 -22.02 1.94 14.72
C LYS A 186 -22.37 2.29 16.18
N THR A 187 -21.46 2.01 17.13
CA THR A 187 -21.66 2.28 18.56
C THR A 187 -21.17 3.67 18.98
N GLY A 188 -20.59 4.45 18.06
CA GLY A 188 -20.11 5.81 18.29
C GLY A 188 -18.62 5.93 18.63
N ALA A 189 -17.89 4.81 18.76
CA ALA A 189 -16.43 4.83 18.86
C ALA A 189 -15.80 5.45 17.59
N THR A 190 -14.66 6.13 17.74
CA THR A 190 -13.98 6.83 16.64
C THR A 190 -12.52 6.42 16.50
N LEU A 191 -12.03 6.37 15.26
CA LEU A 191 -10.63 6.14 14.94
C LEU A 191 -10.16 7.20 13.94
N SER A 192 -9.08 7.89 14.28
CA SER A 192 -8.45 8.90 13.45
C SER A 192 -6.97 8.58 13.30
N ALA A 193 -6.46 8.55 12.08
CA ALA A 193 -5.09 8.11 11.81
C ALA A 193 -4.51 8.71 10.54
N ASN A 194 -3.19 8.66 10.43
CA ASN A 194 -2.48 8.99 9.21
C ASN A 194 -1.89 7.72 8.61
N LEU A 195 -2.08 7.57 7.31
CA LEU A 195 -1.47 6.57 6.47
C LEU A 195 -0.17 7.13 5.91
N GLU A 196 0.93 6.53 6.33
CA GLU A 196 2.27 6.75 5.81
C GLU A 196 2.64 5.63 4.83
N THR A 197 3.82 5.73 4.20
CA THR A 197 4.26 4.76 3.18
C THR A 197 4.22 3.32 3.66
N ASN A 198 4.55 3.04 4.93
CA ASN A 198 4.65 1.69 5.48
C ASN A 198 4.07 1.58 6.90
N ALA A 199 3.16 2.46 7.29
CA ALA A 199 2.53 2.41 8.61
C ALA A 199 1.22 3.19 8.62
N VAL A 200 0.33 2.82 9.54
CA VAL A 200 -0.81 3.64 9.94
C VAL A 200 -0.69 3.90 11.43
N SER A 201 -0.68 5.16 11.84
CA SER A 201 -0.61 5.53 13.26
C SER A 201 -1.68 6.56 13.60
N GLY A 202 -2.19 6.51 14.83
CA GLY A 202 -3.26 7.41 15.22
C GLY A 202 -3.85 7.15 16.58
N ALA A 203 -5.07 7.67 16.75
CA ALA A 203 -5.84 7.64 17.97
C ALA A 203 -7.12 6.83 17.77
N LEU A 204 -7.46 6.04 18.78
CA LEU A 204 -8.67 5.25 18.90
C LEU A 204 -9.38 5.68 20.19
N ARG A 205 -10.64 6.08 20.06
CA ARG A 205 -11.53 6.39 21.18
C ARG A 205 -12.61 5.33 21.27
N LEU A 206 -12.53 4.52 22.32
CA LEU A 206 -13.52 3.51 22.69
C LEU A 206 -14.31 4.00 23.92
N PRO A 207 -15.45 3.38 24.25
CA PRO A 207 -16.13 3.63 25.52
C PRO A 207 -15.26 3.36 26.75
N SER A 208 -14.28 2.47 26.62
CA SER A 208 -13.32 2.12 27.68
C SER A 208 -12.17 3.12 27.85
N GLY A 209 -11.99 4.06 26.93
CA GLY A 209 -10.92 5.06 26.99
C GLY A 209 -10.33 5.42 25.63
N ASP A 210 -9.31 6.27 25.70
CA ASP A 210 -8.53 6.73 24.55
C ASP A 210 -7.20 5.97 24.46
N TYR A 211 -6.85 5.55 23.25
CA TYR A 211 -5.67 4.73 22.97
C TYR A 211 -4.93 5.30 21.76
N ALA A 212 -3.60 5.29 21.82
CA ALA A 212 -2.78 5.42 20.64
C ALA A 212 -2.58 4.03 20.00
N PHE A 213 -2.35 3.98 18.69
CA PHE A 213 -1.98 2.74 18.03
C PHE A 213 -1.02 2.99 16.87
N ALA A 214 -0.31 1.93 16.50
CA ALA A 214 0.42 1.83 15.25
C ALA A 214 0.12 0.47 14.62
N ALA A 215 -0.08 0.45 13.31
CA ALA A 215 -0.34 -0.73 12.51
C ALA A 215 0.63 -0.76 11.33
N LEU A 216 1.21 -1.92 11.07
CA LEU A 216 2.19 -2.13 10.01
C LEU A 216 1.54 -2.91 8.86
N PRO A 217 2.04 -2.77 7.63
CA PRO A 217 1.61 -3.56 6.48
C PRO A 217 1.56 -5.04 6.83
N SER A 218 0.48 -5.67 6.43
CA SER A 218 0.20 -7.06 6.74
C SER A 218 0.75 -7.98 5.63
N PRO A 219 1.83 -8.75 5.86
CA PRO A 219 2.31 -9.74 4.91
C PRO A 219 1.38 -10.96 4.86
N ASP A 220 1.56 -11.82 3.87
CA ASP A 220 0.67 -12.96 3.60
C ASP A 220 0.37 -13.82 4.84
N GLY A 221 -0.93 -14.04 5.10
CA GLY A 221 -1.42 -14.83 6.24
C GLY A 221 -1.68 -14.01 7.51
N ALA A 222 -1.06 -12.83 7.65
CA ALA A 222 -1.51 -11.82 8.59
C ALA A 222 -2.61 -10.98 7.93
N GLY A 223 -3.52 -10.42 8.74
CA GLY A 223 -4.48 -9.45 8.22
C GLY A 223 -5.81 -9.46 8.94
N LEU A 224 -6.78 -8.85 8.28
CA LEU A 224 -8.18 -8.81 8.71
C LEU A 224 -8.97 -9.88 7.99
N TYR A 225 -9.69 -10.71 8.73
CA TYR A 225 -10.62 -11.69 8.20
C TYR A 225 -12.00 -11.47 8.76
N ARG A 226 -12.99 -11.88 7.98
CA ARG A 226 -14.40 -11.67 8.31
C ARG A 226 -15.27 -12.81 7.83
N ALA A 227 -16.33 -13.08 8.58
CA ALA A 227 -17.41 -13.97 8.19
C ALA A 227 -18.75 -13.36 8.58
N GLU A 228 -19.75 -13.63 7.76
CA GLU A 228 -21.15 -13.36 8.08
C GLU A 228 -21.90 -14.67 8.17
N GLY A 229 -22.88 -14.71 9.07
CA GLY A 229 -23.75 -15.85 9.25
C GLY A 229 -25.20 -15.44 9.42
N ALA A 230 -26.04 -16.41 9.71
CA ALA A 230 -27.46 -16.20 9.95
C ALA A 230 -27.69 -15.26 11.15
N ASN A 231 -28.89 -14.66 11.23
CA ASN A 231 -29.32 -13.85 12.36
C ASN A 231 -28.39 -12.68 12.70
N LYS A 232 -27.79 -12.03 11.68
CA LYS A 232 -26.85 -10.91 11.85
C LYS A 232 -25.59 -11.29 12.64
N ALA A 233 -25.21 -12.57 12.64
CA ALA A 233 -23.94 -12.99 13.22
C ALA A 233 -22.78 -12.47 12.35
N VAL A 234 -21.81 -11.82 12.97
CA VAL A 234 -20.60 -11.29 12.30
C VAL A 234 -19.38 -11.70 13.09
N GLY A 235 -18.44 -12.38 12.44
CA GLY A 235 -17.14 -12.72 12.99
C GLY A 235 -16.05 -11.82 12.43
N GLY A 236 -15.12 -11.42 13.28
CA GLY A 236 -13.90 -10.71 12.88
C GLY A 236 -12.67 -11.36 13.50
N TRP A 237 -11.61 -11.48 12.71
CA TRP A 237 -10.32 -12.00 13.14
C TRP A 237 -9.21 -11.05 12.70
N ILE A 238 -8.26 -10.81 13.60
CA ILE A 238 -7.02 -10.08 13.32
C ILE A 238 -5.87 -11.03 13.58
N VAL A 239 -5.05 -11.26 12.54
CA VAL A 239 -3.82 -12.06 12.64
C VAL A 239 -2.63 -11.12 12.47
N LEU A 240 -1.70 -11.14 13.42
CA LEU A 240 -0.44 -10.43 13.35
C LEU A 240 0.62 -11.23 12.57
N PRO A 241 1.71 -10.59 12.10
CA PRO A 241 2.78 -11.29 11.36
C PRO A 241 3.46 -12.42 12.14
N ASN A 242 3.42 -12.37 13.47
CA ASN A 242 3.96 -13.43 14.34
C ASN A 242 2.99 -14.59 14.57
N GLY A 243 1.82 -14.60 13.91
CA GLY A 243 0.78 -15.62 14.05
C GLY A 243 -0.15 -15.44 15.25
N GLU A 244 0.06 -14.42 16.09
CA GLU A 244 -0.91 -14.13 17.15
C GLU A 244 -2.23 -13.63 16.59
N GLU A 245 -3.31 -14.11 17.21
CA GLU A 245 -4.67 -13.86 16.75
C GLU A 245 -5.55 -13.26 17.86
N ARG A 246 -6.44 -12.36 17.46
CA ARG A 246 -7.62 -11.95 18.24
C ARG A 246 -8.85 -12.08 17.39
N ALA A 247 -9.87 -12.72 17.93
CA ALA A 247 -11.08 -12.97 17.18
C ALA A 247 -12.32 -13.05 18.07
N VAL A 248 -13.40 -12.45 17.59
CA VAL A 248 -14.69 -12.38 18.27
C VAL A 248 -15.81 -12.56 17.25
N ILE A 249 -16.85 -13.29 17.65
CA ILE A 249 -18.11 -13.38 16.93
C ILE A 249 -19.17 -12.60 17.71
N THR A 250 -19.81 -11.66 17.03
CA THR A 250 -20.93 -10.88 17.55
C THR A 250 -22.24 -11.42 16.98
N THR A 251 -23.20 -11.66 17.87
CA THR A 251 -24.58 -12.05 17.54
C THR A 251 -25.54 -11.05 18.19
N PRO A 252 -26.85 -11.08 17.90
CA PRO A 252 -27.83 -10.32 18.67
C PRO A 252 -27.82 -10.62 20.17
N GLY A 253 -27.36 -11.81 20.58
CA GLY A 253 -27.17 -12.19 21.99
C GLY A 253 -25.88 -11.68 22.63
N GLY A 254 -25.02 -11.00 21.88
CA GLY A 254 -23.76 -10.43 22.36
C GLY A 254 -22.50 -10.97 21.66
N ALA A 255 -21.36 -10.48 22.11
CA ALA A 255 -20.02 -10.85 21.66
C ALA A 255 -19.47 -12.05 22.45
N GLN A 256 -18.76 -12.94 21.77
CA GLN A 256 -18.06 -14.08 22.36
C GLN A 256 -16.75 -14.39 21.62
N PRO A 257 -15.76 -15.02 22.28
CA PRO A 257 -14.54 -15.48 21.62
C PRO A 257 -14.85 -16.34 20.39
N ALA A 258 -14.15 -16.07 19.30
CA ALA A 258 -14.25 -16.86 18.08
C ALA A 258 -13.27 -18.04 18.11
N PRO A 259 -13.53 -19.12 17.35
CA PRO A 259 -12.53 -20.15 17.11
C PRO A 259 -11.31 -19.57 16.39
N LYS A 260 -10.13 -20.16 16.64
CA LYS A 260 -8.89 -19.83 15.93
C LYS A 260 -9.01 -20.10 14.43
N LEU A 261 -8.22 -19.39 13.62
CA LEU A 261 -8.24 -19.52 12.16
C LEU A 261 -7.69 -20.83 11.60
N GLU A 262 -7.01 -21.66 12.41
CA GLU A 262 -6.43 -22.92 11.94
C GLU A 262 -7.47 -23.92 11.43
N ALA A 263 -7.11 -24.63 10.35
CA ALA A 263 -8.05 -25.23 9.42
C ALA A 263 -8.88 -26.41 9.97
N ALA A 264 -8.38 -27.15 10.96
CA ALA A 264 -9.00 -28.43 11.36
C ALA A 264 -10.30 -28.29 12.17
N GLU A 265 -10.49 -27.19 12.91
CA GLU A 265 -11.66 -27.00 13.80
C GLU A 265 -12.56 -25.81 13.41
N ARG A 266 -12.08 -24.96 12.50
CA ARG A 266 -12.72 -23.69 12.12
C ARG A 266 -14.10 -23.86 11.48
N SER A 267 -14.25 -24.76 10.52
CA SER A 267 -15.49 -24.87 9.72
C SER A 267 -16.70 -25.31 10.55
N ALA A 268 -16.54 -26.31 11.42
CA ALA A 268 -17.61 -26.75 12.30
C ALA A 268 -17.95 -25.67 13.36
N ALA A 269 -16.93 -24.98 13.88
CA ALA A 269 -17.11 -23.99 14.93
C ALA A 269 -17.82 -22.71 14.46
N ILE A 270 -17.72 -22.35 13.18
CA ILE A 270 -18.43 -21.20 12.61
C ILE A 270 -19.80 -21.57 12.03
N ALA A 271 -20.00 -22.83 11.61
CA ALA A 271 -21.26 -23.31 11.05
C ALA A 271 -22.45 -23.18 12.02
N ARG A 272 -22.22 -23.32 13.33
CA ARG A 272 -23.26 -23.07 14.37
C ARG A 272 -23.79 -21.63 14.39
N PHE A 273 -23.05 -20.68 13.81
CA PHE A 273 -23.47 -19.30 13.62
C PHE A 273 -24.06 -19.06 12.22
N GLY A 274 -24.27 -20.12 11.43
CA GLY A 274 -24.70 -20.04 10.04
C GLY A 274 -23.64 -19.43 9.11
N MET A 275 -22.37 -19.40 9.51
CA MET A 275 -21.27 -18.92 8.69
C MET A 275 -20.71 -20.07 7.85
N SER A 276 -20.57 -19.86 6.54
CA SER A 276 -20.04 -20.87 5.62
C SER A 276 -18.54 -20.73 5.38
N GLU A 277 -18.01 -19.51 5.42
CA GLU A 277 -16.61 -19.23 5.14
C GLU A 277 -16.13 -17.98 5.89
N ILE A 278 -14.87 -18.00 6.34
CA ILE A 278 -14.16 -16.82 6.81
C ILE A 278 -13.21 -16.38 5.70
N GLN A 279 -13.39 -15.16 5.22
CA GLN A 279 -12.67 -14.62 4.08
C GLN A 279 -11.71 -13.51 4.52
N PRO A 280 -10.52 -13.39 3.90
CA PRO A 280 -9.66 -12.22 4.09
C PRO A 280 -10.36 -10.98 3.52
N VAL A 281 -10.29 -9.87 4.25
CA VAL A 281 -10.69 -8.56 3.72
C VAL A 281 -9.65 -8.13 2.71
N ASN A 282 -10.03 -8.14 1.43
CA ASN A 282 -9.11 -7.87 0.33
C ASN A 282 -9.26 -6.41 -0.15
N PRO A 283 -8.23 -5.55 -0.01
CA PRO A 283 -8.27 -4.15 -0.44
C PRO A 283 -8.42 -3.99 -1.96
N HIS A 284 -8.22 -5.05 -2.74
CA HIS A 284 -8.42 -5.08 -4.19
C HIS A 284 -9.82 -5.52 -4.63
N ARG A 285 -10.67 -6.01 -3.72
CA ARG A 285 -12.07 -6.37 -4.02
C ARG A 285 -13.01 -5.32 -3.45
N ALA A 286 -13.78 -4.65 -4.31
CA ALA A 286 -14.72 -3.61 -3.88
C ALA A 286 -15.72 -4.11 -2.83
N ASN A 287 -16.25 -5.32 -3.04
CA ASN A 287 -17.26 -5.93 -2.19
C ASN A 287 -16.72 -6.30 -0.79
N SER A 288 -15.40 -6.31 -0.58
CA SER A 288 -14.81 -6.57 0.75
C SER A 288 -14.97 -5.38 1.73
N PHE A 289 -15.56 -4.27 1.29
CA PHE A 289 -15.80 -3.06 2.11
C PHE A 289 -17.31 -2.76 2.27
N GLU A 290 -18.18 -3.45 1.55
CA GLU A 290 -19.62 -3.25 1.55
C GLU A 290 -20.28 -4.09 2.65
N PHE A 291 -20.86 -3.42 3.68
CA PHE A 291 -21.59 -4.07 4.78
C PHE A 291 -22.55 -3.11 5.50
#